data_AF-A0A956VWE7-F1
#
_entry.id   AF-A0A956VWE7-F1
#
_cell.length_a   1.000
_cell.length_b   1.000
_cell.length_c   1.000
_cell.angle_alpha   90.00
_cell.angle_beta   90.00
_cell.angle_gamma   90.00
#
_symmetry.space_group_name_H-M   'P 1'
#
loop_
_entity.id
_entity.type
_entity.pdbx_description
1 polymer ?
#
loop_
_entity_poly.entity_id
_entity_poly.type
_entity_poly.pdbx_seq_one_letter_code
_entity_poly.pdbx_strand_id
1 'polypeptide(L)' 'MRVEFSVDECHTMFEAVIDELVALDLDKKDRATLRRWRSDEMAPGTPLMRALAEKLSAQIQQSHDRSEVSPIKKPDWV' A
#
# COMPACT_ATOMS: atom_id res chain seq x y z
N MET A 1 10.80 -16.64 -6.14
CA MET A 1 10.50 -16.29 -4.73
C MET A 1 9.16 -15.56 -4.70
N ARG A 2 8.26 -15.86 -3.76
CA ARG A 2 6.97 -15.16 -3.67
C ARG A 2 7.15 -13.94 -2.76
N VAL A 3 6.94 -12.73 -3.28
CA VAL A 3 7.09 -11.48 -2.54
C VAL A 3 5.69 -10.98 -2.19
N GLU A 4 5.35 -11.01 -0.90
CA GLU A 4 4.03 -10.61 -0.40
C GLU A 4 4.17 -9.80 0.87
N PHE A 5 3.25 -8.87 1.06
CA PHE A 5 3.08 -8.18 2.33
C PHE A 5 2.06 -8.93 3.19
N SER A 6 2.32 -9.00 4.48
CA SER A 6 1.31 -9.34 5.46
C SER A 6 0.23 -8.25 5.53
N VAL A 7 -0.95 -8.63 6.01
CA VAL A 7 -2.06 -7.70 6.25
C VAL A 7 -1.64 -6.60 7.26
N ASP A 8 -0.82 -6.95 8.24
CA ASP A 8 -0.34 -6.02 9.26
C ASP A 8 0.66 -5.01 8.67
N GLU A 9 1.58 -5.44 7.80
CA GLU A 9 2.48 -4.53 7.09
C GLU A 9 1.71 -3.58 6.17
N CYS A 10 0.70 -4.08 5.45
CA CYS A 10 -0.17 -3.25 4.62
C CYS A 10 -0.94 -2.23 5.47
N HIS A 11 -1.41 -2.64 6.64
CA HIS A 11 -2.08 -1.75 7.59
C HIS A 11 -1.13 -0.67 8.11
N THR A 12 0.11 -1.01 8.46
CA THR A 12 1.12 -0.02 8.87
C THR A 12 1.42 0.99 7.77
N MET A 13 1.56 0.53 6.51
CA MET A 13 1.75 1.42 5.37
C MET A 13 0.53 2.32 5.15
N PHE A 14 -0.67 1.77 5.27
CA PHE A 14 -1.91 2.52 5.20
C PHE A 14 -1.97 3.61 6.28
N GLU A 15 -1.67 3.28 7.53
CA GLU A 15 -1.66 4.23 8.65
C GLU A 15 -0.70 5.40 8.43
N ALA A 16 0.50 5.12 7.90
CA ALA A 16 1.46 6.16 7.56
C ALA A 16 0.91 7.15 6.52
N VAL A 17 0.18 6.67 5.52
CA VAL A 17 -0.48 7.55 4.53
C VAL A 17 -1.60 8.36 5.18
N ILE A 18 -2.41 7.74 6.05
CA ILE A 18 -3.50 8.45 6.72
C ILE A 18 -2.97 9.53 7.67
N ASP A 19 -1.86 9.30 8.36
CA ASP A 19 -1.24 10.30 9.24
C ASP A 19 -0.84 11.56 8.47
N GLU A 20 -0.22 11.40 7.29
CA GLU A 20 0.13 12.52 6.41
C GLU A 20 -1.13 13.26 5.91
N LEU A 21 -2.20 12.53 5.58
CA LEU A 21 -3.46 13.16 5.15
C LEU A 21 -4.16 13.91 6.29
N VAL A 22 -4.11 13.39 7.51
CA VAL A 22 -4.70 14.03 8.70
C VAL A 22 -3.94 15.30 9.08
N ALA A 23 -2.65 15.40 8.75
CA ALA A 23 -1.85 16.61 8.97
C ALA A 23 -2.24 17.78 8.06
N LEU A 24 -3.00 17.53 6.98
CA LEU A 24 -3.49 18.56 6.07
C LEU A 24 -4.72 19.30 6.65
N ASP A 25 -4.95 20.51 6.17
CA ASP A 25 -6.16 21.28 6.50
C ASP A 25 -7.36 20.79 5.68
N LEU A 26 -7.90 19.64 6.10
CA LEU A 26 -9.08 19.03 5.52
C LEU A 26 -10.36 19.54 6.19
N ASP A 27 -11.45 19.55 5.41
CA ASP A 27 -12.76 19.86 5.95
C ASP A 27 -13.20 18.83 7.00
N LYS A 28 -14.25 19.16 7.76
CA LYS A 28 -14.75 18.28 8.83
C LYS A 28 -15.27 16.93 8.29
N LYS A 29 -15.78 16.90 7.07
CA LYS A 29 -16.37 15.72 6.44
C LYS A 29 -15.28 14.73 6.03
N ASP A 30 -14.22 15.22 5.43
CA ASP A 30 -13.05 14.46 5.00
C ASP A 30 -12.31 13.89 6.21
N ARG A 31 -12.12 14.71 7.26
CA ARG A 31 -11.53 14.24 8.53
C ARG A 31 -12.38 13.13 9.19
N ALA A 32 -13.70 13.26 9.14
CA ALA A 32 -14.60 12.23 9.65
C ALA A 32 -14.54 10.94 8.81
N THR A 33 -14.33 11.06 7.50
CA THR A 33 -14.13 9.93 6.59
C THR A 33 -12.83 9.20 6.92
N LEU A 34 -11.70 9.90 7.04
CA LEU A 34 -10.41 9.31 7.41
C LEU A 34 -10.46 8.59 8.76
N ARG A 35 -11.16 9.16 9.75
CA ARG A 35 -11.37 8.51 11.04
C ARG A 35 -12.17 7.22 10.92
N ARG A 36 -13.19 7.20 10.07
CA ARG A 36 -14.04 6.01 9.83
C ARG A 36 -13.27 4.90 9.10
N TRP A 37 -12.38 5.30 8.18
CA TRP A 37 -11.46 4.36 7.53
C TRP A 37 -10.56 3.68 8.56
N ARG A 38 -9.96 4.45 9.47
CA ARG A 38 -9.12 3.88 10.55
C ARG A 38 -9.85 2.91 11.47
N SER A 39 -11.07 3.26 11.90
CA SER A 39 -11.75 2.49 12.94
C SER A 39 -12.51 1.27 12.42
N ASP A 40 -13.15 1.38 11.25
CA ASP A 40 -14.20 0.43 10.85
C ASP A 40 -13.88 -0.24 9.51
N GLU A 41 -13.54 0.54 8.49
CA GLU A 41 -13.49 0.04 7.12
C GLU A 41 -12.15 -0.64 6.79
N MET A 42 -11.04 -0.09 7.30
CA MET A 42 -9.68 -0.49 6.95
C MET A 42 -8.89 -1.07 8.14
N ALA A 43 -9.56 -1.46 9.23
CA ALA A 43 -8.91 -2.15 10.33
C ALA A 43 -8.26 -3.49 9.90
N PRO A 44 -7.26 -4.00 10.64
CA PRO A 44 -6.63 -5.27 10.30
C PRO A 44 -7.66 -6.40 10.23
N GLY A 45 -7.59 -7.18 9.16
CA GLY A 45 -8.48 -8.32 8.96
C GLY A 45 -9.85 -8.00 8.38
N THR A 46 -10.22 -6.73 8.14
CA THR A 46 -11.42 -6.40 7.37
C THR A 46 -11.30 -6.88 5.91
N PRO A 47 -12.42 -7.15 5.22
CA PRO A 47 -12.39 -7.55 3.81
C PRO A 47 -11.69 -6.53 2.91
N LEU A 48 -11.85 -5.23 3.19
CA LEU A 48 -11.22 -4.17 2.42
C LEU A 48 -9.70 -4.13 2.61
N MET A 49 -9.21 -4.29 3.85
CA MET A 49 -7.77 -4.34 4.10
C MET A 49 -7.13 -5.59 3.49
N ARG A 50 -7.82 -6.74 3.52
CA ARG A 50 -7.36 -7.96 2.82
C ARG A 50 -7.28 -7.76 1.31
N ALA A 51 -8.30 -7.16 0.69
CA ALA A 51 -8.30 -6.87 -0.74
C ALA A 51 -7.18 -5.88 -1.11
N LEU A 52 -6.89 -4.90 -0.25
CA LEU A 52 -5.74 -4.00 -0.43
C LEU A 52 -4.42 -4.78 -0.38
N ALA A 53 -4.24 -5.65 0.61
CA ALA A 53 -3.03 -6.46 0.76
C ALA A 53 -2.81 -7.40 -0.44
N GLU A 54 -3.87 -8.04 -0.94
CA GLU A 54 -3.82 -8.88 -2.15
C GLU A 54 -3.40 -8.06 -3.38
N LYS A 55 -3.98 -6.88 -3.56
CA LYS A 55 -3.64 -5.99 -4.67
C LYS A 55 -2.20 -5.50 -4.60
N LEU A 56 -1.72 -5.09 -3.43
CA LEU A 56 -0.35 -4.63 -3.22
C LEU A 56 0.66 -5.78 -3.46
N SER A 57 0.34 -6.98 -2.97
CA SER A 57 1.15 -8.18 -3.19
C SER A 57 1.23 -8.56 -4.68
N ALA A 58 0.14 -8.43 -5.42
CA ALA A 58 0.16 -8.64 -6.87
C ALA A 58 1.06 -7.62 -7.61
N GLN A 59 1.03 -6.35 -7.19
CA GLN A 59 1.86 -5.30 -7.79
C GLN A 59 3.35 -5.45 -7.47
N ILE A 60 3.69 -5.79 -6.22
CA ILE A 60 5.09 -5.98 -5.85
C ILE A 60 5.67 -7.23 -6.53
N GLN A 61 4.91 -8.31 -6.64
CA GLN A 61 5.34 -9.48 -7.41
C GLN A 61 5.59 -9.11 -8.87
N GLN A 62 4.68 -8.36 -9.50
CA GLN A 62 4.89 -7.88 -10.88
C GLN A 62 6.14 -7.00 -11.02
N SER A 63 6.40 -6.11 -10.05
CA SER A 63 7.59 -5.27 -10.04
C SER A 63 8.86 -6.09 -9.89
N HIS A 64 8.84 -7.06 -8.99
CA HIS A 64 9.93 -8.00 -8.75
C HIS A 64 10.24 -8.82 -10.00
N ASP A 65 9.25 -9.41 -10.65
CA ASP A 65 9.41 -10.19 -11.88
C ASP A 65 10.03 -9.34 -13.00
N ARG A 66 9.61 -8.07 -13.13
CA ARG A 66 10.22 -7.14 -14.10
C ARG A 66 11.69 -6.85 -13.77
N SER A 67 12.03 -6.74 -12.49
CA SER A 67 13.40 -6.51 -12.05
C SER A 67 14.31 -7.72 -12.29
N GLU A 68 13.79 -8.94 -12.11
CA GLU A 68 14.50 -10.19 -12.39
C GLU A 68 14.76 -10.39 -13.89
N VAL A 69 13.94 -9.80 -14.77
CA VAL A 69 14.15 -9.79 -16.23
C VAL A 69 15.11 -8.67 -16.68
N SER A 70 15.39 -7.70 -15.81
CA SER A 70 16.31 -6.57 -16.07
C SER A 70 17.83 -6.77 -15.77
N PRO A 71 18.45 -7.99 -15.73
CA PRO A 71 19.90 -8.10 -15.69
C PRO A 71 20.58 -7.62 -16.99
N ILE A 72 19.85 -7.53 -18.10
CA ILE A 72 20.38 -7.05 -19.40
C ILE A 72 20.16 -5.53 -19.51
N LYS A 73 20.64 -4.75 -18.55
CA LYS A 73 20.95 -3.34 -18.83
C LYS A 73 22.25 -3.33 -19.62
N LYS A 74 22.14 -3.15 -20.95
CA LYS A 74 23.32 -2.81 -21.77
C LYS A 74 23.96 -1.57 -21.14
N PRO A 75 25.28 -1.55 -20.92
CA PRO A 75 25.93 -0.44 -20.26
C PRO A 75 25.73 0.85 -21.09
N ASP A 76 25.38 1.93 -20.38
CA ASP A 76 24.90 3.21 -20.93
C ASP A 76 26.00 4.07 -21.61
N TRP A 77 27.02 3.45 -22.22
CA TRP A 77 28.00 4.18 -23.02
C TRP A 77 27.59 4.17 -24.51
N VAL A 78 26.72 5.10 -24.86
CA VAL A 78 26.65 5.70 -26.21
C VAL A 78 26.59 7.21 -26.04
#